data_AF-A0AAU2VIS7-F1
#
_entry.id   AF-A0AAU2VIS7-F1
#
_cell.length_a   1.000
_cell.length_b   1.000
_cell.length_c   1.000
_cell.angle_alpha   90.00
_cell.angle_beta   90.00
_cell.angle_gamma   90.00
#
_symmetry.space_group_name_H-M   'P 1'
#
loop_
_entity.id
_entity.type
_entity.pdbx_description
1 polymer ?
#
loop_
_entity_poly.entity_id
_entity_poly.type
_entity_poly.pdbx_seq_one_letter_code
_entity_poly.pdbx_strand_id
1 'polypeptide(L)'
;MSDVHMLTGAYALDALEGRERTAVEAHCAECPTCLRECEEFRATAARLGLASTTTPPAALKGRVLDIVRATPRPQPWRLRMSGLGRRLRHRAAVRLLSRTLR
;
A
#
# COMPACT_ATOMS: atom_id res chain seq x y z
N MET A 1 17.64 17.45 -2.17
CA MET A 1 16.48 16.64 -2.60
C MET A 1 17.02 15.62 -3.59
N SER A 2 16.85 14.32 -3.33
CA SER A 2 17.24 13.28 -4.29
C SER A 2 16.37 13.42 -5.55
N ASP A 3 16.96 13.21 -6.72
CA ASP A 3 16.22 13.01 -7.96
C ASP A 3 15.31 11.78 -7.80
N VAL A 4 14.02 11.92 -8.11
CA VAL A 4 13.01 10.86 -7.96
C VAL A 4 13.25 9.70 -8.93
N HIS A 5 13.86 9.96 -10.09
CA HIS A 5 14.24 8.91 -11.03
C HIS A 5 15.30 7.97 -10.45
N MET A 6 16.19 8.49 -9.58
CA MET A 6 17.24 7.69 -8.95
C MET A 6 16.74 6.85 -7.77
N LEU A 7 15.47 6.98 -7.37
CA LEU A 7 14.88 6.27 -6.25
C LEU A 7 14.10 5.00 -6.64
N THR A 8 13.95 4.72 -7.94
CA THR A 8 13.17 3.58 -8.46
C THR A 8 13.69 2.23 -7.97
N GLY A 9 15.02 2.06 -7.89
CA GLY A 9 15.65 0.85 -7.33
C GLY A 9 15.36 0.65 -5.84
N ALA A 10 15.56 1.70 -5.03
CA ALA A 10 15.26 1.64 -3.59
C ALA A 10 13.76 1.41 -3.33
N TYR A 11 12.89 2.04 -4.13
CA TYR A 11 11.45 1.80 -4.07
C TYR A 11 11.07 0.37 -4.44
N ALA A 12 11.65 -0.19 -5.50
CA ALA A 12 11.39 -1.56 -5.95
C ALA A 12 11.78 -2.62 -4.91
N LEU A 13 12.78 -2.31 -4.07
CA LEU A 13 13.28 -3.17 -2.99
C LEU A 13 12.63 -2.87 -1.62
N ASP A 14 11.55 -2.08 -1.59
CA ASP A 14 10.84 -1.68 -0.36
C ASP A 14 11.75 -0.98 0.69
N ALA A 15 12.78 -0.27 0.22
CA ALA A 15 13.79 0.39 1.05
C ALA A 15 13.51 1.89 1.30
N LEU A 16 12.34 2.38 0.89
CA LEU A 16 11.92 3.78 1.08
C LEU A 16 10.79 3.90 2.09
N GLU A 17 10.86 4.95 2.91
CA GLU A 17 9.84 5.30 3.89
C GLU A 17 9.28 6.71 3.66
N GLY A 18 8.08 6.96 4.20
CA GLY A 18 7.47 8.29 4.26
C GLY A 18 7.44 9.02 2.91
N ARG A 19 7.98 10.25 2.90
CA ARG A 19 7.89 11.18 1.76
C ARG A 19 8.54 10.66 0.48
N GLU A 20 9.59 9.86 0.59
CA GLU A 20 10.36 9.40 -0.58
C GLU A 20 9.60 8.31 -1.31
N ARG A 21 8.98 7.39 -0.57
CA ARG A 21 8.07 6.39 -1.13
C ARG A 21 6.91 7.05 -1.86
N THR A 22 6.22 7.99 -1.21
CA THR A 22 5.08 8.68 -1.82
C THR A 22 5.47 9.48 -3.07
N ALA A 23 6.67 10.06 -3.09
CA ALA A 23 7.17 10.77 -4.27
C ALA A 23 7.36 9.83 -5.47
N VAL A 24 7.96 8.65 -5.27
CA VAL A 24 8.12 7.64 -6.34
C VAL A 24 6.77 7.11 -6.80
N GLU A 25 5.85 6.83 -5.87
CA GLU A 25 4.49 6.37 -6.20
C GLU A 25 3.73 7.37 -7.07
N ALA A 26 3.77 8.66 -6.71
CA ALA A 26 3.17 9.73 -7.51
C ALA A 26 3.84 9.85 -8.89
N HIS A 27 5.17 9.75 -8.94
CA HIS A 27 5.92 9.85 -10.19
C HIS A 27 5.64 8.68 -11.14
N CYS A 28 5.60 7.44 -10.65
CA CYS A 28 5.29 6.25 -11.45
C CYS A 28 3.86 6.27 -12.03
N ALA A 29 2.93 7.03 -11.43
CA ALA A 29 1.60 7.22 -11.99
C ALA A 29 1.61 8.05 -13.29
N GLU A 30 2.67 8.84 -13.51
CA GLU A 30 2.79 9.78 -14.63
C GLU A 30 3.94 9.43 -15.59
N CYS A 31 4.92 8.62 -15.16
CA CYS A 31 6.07 8.22 -15.96
C CYS A 31 6.11 6.70 -16.21
N PRO A 32 5.66 6.23 -17.40
CA PRO A 32 5.68 4.81 -17.77
C PRO A 32 7.09 4.19 -17.75
N THR A 33 8.12 4.96 -18.08
CA THR A 33 9.51 4.50 -18.04
C THR A 33 9.95 4.11 -16.63
N CYS A 34 9.66 4.94 -15.63
CA CYS A 34 10.02 4.64 -14.23
C CYS A 34 9.15 3.55 -13.62
N LEU A 35 7.88 3.43 -14.03
CA LEU A 35 7.05 2.29 -13.68
C LEU A 35 7.67 0.98 -14.19
N ARG A 36 8.03 0.93 -15.48
CA ARG A 36 8.70 -0.23 -16.10
C ARG A 36 10.02 -0.57 -15.39
N GLU A 37 10.83 0.44 -15.09
CA GLU A 37 12.10 0.24 -14.38
C GLU A 37 11.88 -0.39 -12.98
N CYS A 38 10.87 0.07 -12.23
CA CYS A 38 10.51 -0.53 -10.95
C CYS A 38 10.08 -2.01 -11.10
N GLU A 39 9.32 -2.32 -12.15
CA GLU A 39 8.92 -3.71 -12.46
C GLU A 39 10.13 -4.58 -12.82
N GLU A 40 11.06 -4.07 -13.62
CA GLU A 40 12.30 -4.75 -14.00
C GLU A 40 13.21 -5.01 -12.79
N PHE A 41 13.33 -4.04 -11.88
CA PHE A 41 14.05 -4.23 -10.62
C PHE A 41 13.38 -5.27 -9.73
N ARG A 42 12.06 -5.26 -9.57
CA ARG A 42 11.33 -6.30 -8.82
C ARG A 42 11.53 -7.68 -9.43
N ALA A 43 11.48 -7.80 -10.76
CA ALA A 43 11.73 -9.06 -11.45
C ALA A 43 13.16 -9.57 -11.19
N THR A 44 14.15 -8.68 -11.21
CA THR A 44 15.54 -9.03 -10.90
C THR A 44 15.70 -9.45 -9.44
N ALA A 45 15.11 -8.70 -8.51
CA ALA A 45 15.11 -9.03 -7.09
C ALA A 45 14.48 -10.41 -6.83
N ALA A 46 13.38 -10.75 -7.51
CA ALA A 46 12.76 -12.07 -7.41
C ALA A 46 13.71 -13.21 -7.87
N ARG A 47 14.44 -13.02 -8.96
CA ARG A 47 15.44 -14.01 -9.44
C ARG A 47 16.57 -14.21 -8.42
N LEU A 48 17.07 -13.12 -7.85
CA LEU A 48 18.09 -13.16 -6.80
C LEU A 48 17.56 -13.84 -5.53
N GLY A 49 16.31 -13.55 -5.15
CA GLY A 49 15.63 -14.18 -4.03
C GLY A 49 15.52 -15.70 -4.22
N LEU A 50 15.11 -16.15 -5.40
CA LEU A 50 15.06 -17.58 -5.75
C LEU A 50 16.44 -18.25 -5.66
N ALA A 51 17.47 -17.61 -6.21
CA ALA A 51 18.84 -18.10 -6.18
C ALA A 51 19.44 -18.19 -4.76
N SER A 52 18.91 -17.42 -3.80
CA SER A 52 19.36 -17.37 -2.40
C SER A 52 18.43 -18.09 -1.42
N THR A 53 17.44 -18.83 -1.91
CA THR A 53 16.49 -19.55 -1.04
C THR A 53 17.14 -20.62 -0.18
N THR A 54 16.63 -20.77 1.05
CA THR A 54 17.00 -21.85 1.97
C THR A 54 15.76 -22.64 2.37
N THR A 55 15.94 -23.89 2.78
CA THR A 55 14.82 -24.74 3.21
C THR A 55 14.22 -24.21 4.52
N PRO A 56 12.92 -23.82 4.54
CA PRO A 56 12.29 -23.36 5.78
C PRO A 56 12.01 -24.53 6.74
N PRO A 57 11.90 -24.29 8.06
CA PRO A 57 11.47 -25.31 9.01
C PRO A 57 10.10 -25.90 8.63
N ALA A 58 9.93 -27.23 8.70
CA ALA A 58 8.71 -27.93 8.27
C ALA A 58 7.43 -27.41 8.95
N ALA A 59 7.52 -26.96 10.20
CA ALA A 59 6.40 -26.43 10.97
C ALA A 59 5.97 -25.01 10.56
N LEU A 60 6.78 -24.27 9.79
CA LEU A 60 6.54 -22.86 9.49
C LEU A 60 5.21 -22.64 8.79
N LYS A 61 4.88 -23.47 7.79
CA LYS A 61 3.61 -23.39 7.05
C LYS A 61 2.40 -23.56 7.99
N GLY A 62 2.45 -24.54 8.89
CA GLY A 62 1.39 -24.77 9.87
C GLY A 62 1.17 -23.55 10.75
N ARG A 63 2.25 -23.03 11.34
CA ARG A 63 2.23 -21.83 12.20
C ARG A 63 1.64 -20.61 11.50
N VAL A 64 2.06 -20.34 10.26
CA VAL A 64 1.53 -19.20 9.48
C VAL A 64 0.03 -19.37 9.23
N LEU A 65 -0.42 -20.58 8.87
CA LEU A 65 -1.84 -20.84 8.62
C LEU A 65 -2.69 -20.75 9.89
N ASP A 66 -2.15 -21.12 11.05
CA ASP A 66 -2.82 -20.92 12.34
C ASP A 66 -3.02 -19.42 12.65
N ILE A 67 -1.99 -18.60 12.42
CA ILE A 67 -2.07 -17.14 12.58
C ILE A 67 -3.13 -16.56 11.63
N VAL A 68 -3.11 -16.97 10.36
CA VAL A 68 -4.09 -16.50 9.35
C VAL A 68 -5.52 -16.86 9.76
N ARG A 69 -5.75 -18.07 10.29
CA ARG A 69 -7.07 -18.50 10.80
C ARG A 69 -7.52 -17.69 12.01
N ALA A 70 -6.59 -17.37 12.92
CA ALA A 70 -6.87 -16.62 14.12
C ALA A 70 -7.06 -15.11 13.87
N THR A 71 -6.55 -14.58 12.75
CA THR A 71 -6.63 -13.15 12.42
C THR A 71 -8.06 -12.76 12.02
N PRO A 72 -8.75 -11.88 12.76
CA PRO A 72 -10.07 -11.41 12.38
C PRO A 72 -10.04 -10.68 11.02
N ARG A 73 -10.85 -11.15 10.06
CA ARG A 73 -10.95 -10.50 8.75
C ARG A 73 -11.99 -9.38 8.79
N PRO A 74 -11.66 -8.15 8.33
CA PRO A 74 -12.67 -7.12 8.16
C PRO A 74 -13.70 -7.58 7.13
N GLN A 75 -14.96 -7.65 7.55
CA GLN A 75 -16.07 -7.97 6.65
C GLN A 75 -16.17 -6.90 5.55
N PRO A 76 -16.40 -7.26 4.28
CA PRO A 76 -16.37 -6.31 3.15
C PRO A 76 -17.37 -5.14 3.31
N TRP A 77 -18.49 -5.35 4.01
CA TRP A 77 -19.46 -4.29 4.31
C TRP A 77 -18.99 -3.29 5.39
N ARG A 78 -18.08 -3.69 6.30
CA ARG A 78 -17.54 -2.78 7.33
C ARG A 78 -16.68 -1.67 6.73
N LEU A 79 -15.96 -1.95 5.65
CA LEU A 79 -15.17 -0.96 4.92
C LEU A 79 -16.07 0.09 4.24
N ARG A 80 -17.21 -0.34 3.68
CA ARG A 80 -18.19 0.52 2.99
C ARG A 80 -18.98 1.43 3.93
N MET A 81 -19.39 0.92 5.10
CA MET A 81 -20.14 1.70 6.09
C MET A 81 -19.30 2.80 6.77
N SER A 82 -17.98 2.58 6.90
CA SER A 82 -17.04 3.55 7.48
C SER A 82 -16.96 4.86 6.67
N GLY A 83 -17.18 4.80 5.35
CA GLY A 83 -17.25 5.98 4.48
C GLY A 83 -18.60 6.69 4.50
N LEU A 84 -19.71 5.95 4.66
CA LEU A 84 -21.07 6.50 4.69
C LEU A 84 -21.32 7.31 5.97
N GLY A 85 -20.83 6.85 7.11
CA GLY A 85 -20.94 7.58 8.39
C GLY A 85 -20.28 8.96 8.37
N ARG A 86 -19.11 9.09 7.72
CA ARG A 86 -18.42 10.38 7.53
C ARG A 86 -19.21 11.33 6.64
N ARG A 87 -19.74 10.85 5.52
CA ARG A 87 -20.52 11.67 4.56
C ARG A 87 -21.83 12.17 5.17
N LEU A 88 -22.53 11.33 5.94
CA LEU A 88 -23.78 11.72 6.60
C LEU A 88 -23.54 12.80 7.67
N ARG A 89 -22.47 12.68 8.46
CA ARG A 89 -22.07 13.71 9.44
C ARG A 89 -21.70 15.04 8.76
N HIS A 90 -20.94 14.99 7.67
CA HIS A 90 -20.58 16.17 6.90
C HIS A 90 -21.81 16.86 6.28
N ARG A 91 -22.77 16.09 5.74
CA ARG A 91 -24.01 16.66 5.18
C ARG A 91 -24.94 17.25 6.25
N ALA A 92 -25.01 16.64 7.43
CA ALA A 92 -25.76 17.18 8.56
C ALA A 92 -25.15 18.50 9.05
N ALA A 93 -23.82 18.57 9.18
CA ALA A 93 -23.11 19.78 9.58
C ALA A 93 -23.30 20.93 8.55
N VAL A 94 -23.18 20.63 7.25
CA VAL A 94 -23.40 21.63 6.18
C VAL A 94 -24.84 22.14 6.15
N ARG A 95 -25.84 21.27 6.39
CA ARG A 95 -27.26 21.67 6.43
C ARG A 95 -27.62 22.56 7.62
N LEU A 96 -26.97 22.37 8.77
CA LEU A 96 -27.19 23.20 9.95
C LEU A 96 -26.58 24.59 9.76
N LEU A 97 -25.40 24.69 9.16
CA LEU A 97 -24.73 25.96 8.84
C LEU A 97 -25.48 26.78 7.77
N SER A 98 -26.16 26.13 6.82
CA SER A 98 -26.97 26.84 5.80
C SER A 98 -28.31 27.38 6.32
N ARG A 99 -28.73 27.00 7.53
CA ARG A 99 -30.03 27.34 8.11
C ARG A 99 -29.96 28.50 9.10
N THR A 100 -28.75 28.91 9.48
CA THR A 100 -28.47 30.05 10.37
C THR A 100 -28.04 31.32 9.61
N LEU A 101 -28.04 31.28 8.27
CA LEU A 101 -27.68 32.40 7.39
C LEU A 101 -28.89 32.96 6.63
N ARG A 102 -30.10 32.85 7.19
CA ARG A 102 -31.29 33.50 6.66
C ARG A 102 -32.05 34.19 7.78
#